data_AF-A0A7J4VA38-F1
#
_entry.id   AF-A0A7J4VA38-F1
#
_cell.length_a   1.000
_cell.length_b   1.000
_cell.length_c   1.000
_cell.angle_alpha   90.00
_cell.angle_beta   90.00
_cell.angle_gamma   90.00
#
_symmetry.space_group_name_H-M   'P 1'
#
loop_
_entity.id
_entity.type
_entity.pdbx_description
1 polymer ?
#
loop_
_entity_poly.entity_id
_entity_poly.type
_entity_poly.pdbx_seq_one_letter_code
_entity_poly.pdbx_strand_id
1 'polypeptide(L)'
;MVKFKLALIVLLASASVVLFIVKQEAPKTVEPKEVPDSLKVKRTLNPGLIDSILTAVQSEYSIPDSFYVKSKKKNRPHKFFVPEDLPLPTLENALWSKFADFKNKVAVGYNKKDKASAFKIELGDSLFSFLVVKKKGALRTTSHLSIVISGYEEADEDEKKYLREYPEPYVMLLKPTKQVQVLSKDFDDQNIPYAILVGGSDADMEFQIEDDHPKRRIETTVSGLVSAFPNASFFFSDIQSAFAGSVIFPFVKEKFDAKKKKLVKSSLFIPVEGADSSTAVLSFNEQYSKNRKRENLVFVLTPESVRWIEGEIKKLRKKGVKISGDLEIAGVKKDETTTP
;
A
#
# COMPACT_ATOMS: atom_id res chain seq x y z
N MET A 1 -47.23 -9.84 -36.79
CA MET A 1 -46.86 -9.81 -35.36
C MET A 1 -46.68 -11.19 -34.70
N VAL A 2 -47.58 -12.16 -34.92
CA VAL A 2 -47.51 -13.48 -34.25
C VAL A 2 -46.26 -14.30 -34.63
N LYS A 3 -45.84 -14.29 -35.90
CA LYS A 3 -44.65 -15.03 -36.36
C LYS A 3 -43.33 -14.52 -35.74
N PHE A 4 -43.25 -13.22 -35.44
CA PHE A 4 -42.06 -12.61 -34.83
C PHE A 4 -41.92 -12.97 -33.34
N LYS A 5 -43.05 -13.06 -32.62
CA LYS A 5 -43.08 -13.54 -31.24
C LYS A 5 -42.71 -15.02 -31.14
N LEU A 6 -43.16 -15.85 -32.09
CA LEU A 6 -42.80 -17.27 -32.12
C LEU A 6 -41.30 -17.47 -32.38
N ALA A 7 -40.72 -16.71 -33.33
CA ALA A 7 -39.29 -16.75 -33.62
C ALA A 7 -38.44 -16.32 -32.42
N LEU A 8 -38.85 -15.26 -31.69
CA LEU A 8 -38.15 -14.79 -30.49
C LEU A 8 -38.19 -15.81 -29.35
N ILE A 9 -39.32 -16.50 -29.16
CA ILE A 9 -39.46 -17.55 -28.14
C ILE A 9 -38.58 -18.75 -28.47
N VAL A 10 -38.51 -19.16 -29.74
CA VAL A 10 -37.62 -20.26 -30.19
C VAL A 10 -36.15 -19.87 -30.04
N LEU A 11 -35.80 -18.61 -30.27
CA LEU A 11 -34.44 -18.10 -30.12
C LEU A 11 -34.01 -18.00 -28.64
N LEU A 12 -34.92 -17.59 -27.76
CA LEU A 12 -34.68 -17.59 -26.30
C LEU A 12 -34.61 -19.01 -25.72
N ALA A 13 -35.45 -19.93 -26.20
CA ALA A 13 -35.42 -21.32 -25.78
C ALA A 13 -34.13 -22.03 -26.23
N SER A 14 -33.68 -21.79 -27.46
CA SER A 14 -32.41 -22.35 -27.96
C SER A 14 -31.19 -21.75 -27.26
N ALA A 15 -31.18 -20.44 -26.99
CA ALA A 15 -30.12 -19.81 -26.19
C ALA A 15 -30.04 -20.37 -24.76
N SER A 16 -31.19 -20.68 -24.15
CA SER A 16 -31.27 -21.30 -22.82
C SER A 16 -30.73 -22.73 -22.80
N VAL A 17 -31.01 -23.51 -23.85
CA VAL A 17 -30.47 -24.88 -24.01
C VAL A 17 -28.96 -24.86 -24.24
N VAL A 18 -28.45 -23.93 -25.05
CA VAL A 18 -27.00 -23.76 -25.26
C VAL A 18 -26.30 -23.33 -23.97
N LEU A 19 -26.86 -22.41 -23.20
CA LEU A 19 -26.34 -22.04 -21.88
C LEU A 19 -26.36 -23.21 -20.89
N PHE A 20 -27.36 -24.10 -20.96
CA PHE A 20 -27.44 -25.27 -20.10
C PHE A 20 -26.39 -26.34 -20.45
N ILE A 21 -26.13 -26.55 -21.76
CA ILE A 21 -25.11 -27.49 -22.24
C ILE A 21 -23.70 -26.95 -21.94
N VAL A 22 -23.44 -25.66 -22.19
CA VAL A 22 -22.15 -25.02 -21.85
C VAL A 22 -21.89 -25.04 -20.33
N LYS A 23 -22.94 -24.99 -19.50
CA LYS A 23 -22.83 -25.13 -18.04
C LYS A 23 -22.60 -26.57 -17.58
N GLN A 24 -22.99 -27.58 -18.37
CA GLN A 24 -22.68 -28.99 -18.10
C GLN A 24 -21.28 -29.41 -18.57
N GLU A 25 -20.75 -28.77 -19.62
CA GLU A 25 -19.43 -29.07 -20.18
C GLU A 25 -18.31 -28.12 -19.72
N ALA A 26 -18.62 -27.07 -18.95
CA ALA A 26 -17.60 -26.32 -18.25
C ALA A 26 -16.73 -27.32 -17.46
N PRO A 27 -15.40 -27.33 -17.65
CA PRO A 27 -14.53 -28.23 -16.91
C PRO A 27 -14.85 -27.98 -15.45
N LYS A 28 -15.28 -29.02 -14.73
CA LYS A 28 -15.50 -28.95 -13.29
C LYS A 28 -14.26 -28.30 -12.74
N THR A 29 -14.37 -27.03 -12.36
CA THR A 29 -13.37 -26.35 -11.57
C THR A 29 -13.21 -27.31 -10.42
N VAL A 30 -12.04 -27.95 -10.36
CA VAL A 30 -11.66 -28.70 -9.19
C VAL A 30 -11.57 -27.62 -8.14
N GLU A 31 -12.69 -27.35 -7.48
CA GLU A 31 -12.66 -26.74 -6.16
C GLU A 31 -11.58 -27.54 -5.45
N PRO A 32 -10.49 -26.89 -5.01
CA PRO A 32 -9.46 -27.61 -4.28
C PRO A 32 -10.22 -28.29 -3.16
N LYS A 33 -10.30 -29.63 -3.21
CA LYS A 33 -10.88 -30.41 -2.12
C LYS A 33 -10.23 -29.84 -0.87
N GLU A 34 -11.01 -29.14 -0.06
CA GLU A 34 -10.58 -28.79 1.27
C GLU A 34 -10.26 -30.12 1.91
N VAL A 35 -8.96 -30.38 2.04
CA VAL A 35 -8.48 -31.53 2.77
C VAL A 35 -9.11 -31.38 4.14
N PRO A 36 -9.93 -32.34 4.60
CA PRO A 36 -10.49 -32.29 5.93
C PRO A 36 -9.35 -32.00 6.91
N ASP A 37 -9.51 -30.99 7.77
CA ASP A 37 -8.45 -30.51 8.66
C ASP A 37 -7.92 -31.63 9.59
N SER A 38 -8.62 -32.76 9.64
CA SER A 38 -8.27 -34.02 10.30
C SER A 38 -7.17 -34.87 9.63
N LEU A 39 -6.69 -34.53 8.42
CA LEU A 39 -5.64 -35.29 7.71
C LEU A 39 -4.31 -34.55 7.51
N LYS A 40 -4.16 -33.32 8.01
CA LYS A 40 -2.83 -32.68 8.07
C LYS A 40 -2.03 -33.31 9.19
N VAL A 41 -1.17 -34.28 8.85
CA VAL A 41 -0.13 -34.76 9.77
C VAL A 41 0.76 -33.57 10.12
N LYS A 42 0.50 -32.93 11.27
CA LYS A 42 1.30 -31.81 11.76
C LYS A 42 2.73 -32.29 11.90
N ARG A 43 3.66 -31.59 11.23
CA ARG A 43 5.09 -31.91 11.27
C ARG A 43 5.60 -31.77 12.71
N THR A 44 6.65 -32.52 13.05
CA THR A 44 7.35 -32.39 14.33
C THR A 44 8.50 -31.39 14.18
N LEU A 45 8.62 -30.46 15.13
CA LEU A 45 9.76 -29.55 15.21
C LEU A 45 11.02 -30.31 15.65
N ASN A 46 12.14 -29.89 15.08
CA ASN A 46 13.47 -30.23 15.56
C ASN A 46 14.29 -28.91 15.65
N PRO A 47 15.45 -28.89 16.31
CA PRO A 47 16.23 -27.65 16.48
C PRO A 47 16.60 -26.97 15.16
N GLY A 48 16.90 -27.73 14.10
CA GLY A 48 17.22 -27.18 12.78
C GLY A 48 16.02 -26.49 12.11
N LEU A 49 14.83 -27.06 12.23
CA LEU A 49 13.59 -26.43 11.76
C LEU A 49 13.26 -25.16 12.54
N ILE A 50 13.51 -25.15 13.86
CA ILE A 50 13.33 -23.94 14.67
C ILE A 50 14.31 -22.85 14.21
N ASP A 51 15.59 -23.18 14.03
CA ASP A 51 16.59 -22.24 13.50
C ASP A 51 16.18 -21.70 12.12
N SER A 52 15.64 -22.56 11.25
CA SER A 52 15.13 -22.16 9.93
C SER A 52 13.92 -21.22 10.04
N ILE A 53 12.99 -21.47 10.96
CA ILE A 53 11.83 -20.58 11.21
C ILE A 53 12.31 -19.23 11.72
N LEU A 54 13.24 -19.21 12.69
CA LEU A 54 13.81 -17.99 13.23
C LEU A 54 14.52 -17.18 12.14
N THR A 55 15.33 -17.83 11.31
CA THR A 55 16.04 -17.20 10.19
C THR A 55 15.06 -16.67 9.14
N ALA A 56 14.00 -17.42 8.82
CA ALA A 56 12.97 -16.96 7.90
C ALA A 56 12.26 -15.70 8.42
N VAL A 57 11.91 -15.68 9.71
CA VAL A 57 11.33 -14.49 10.35
C VAL A 57 12.33 -13.33 10.39
N GLN A 58 13.62 -13.59 10.63
CA GLN A 58 14.65 -12.55 10.55
C GLN A 58 14.69 -11.91 9.16
N SER A 59 14.72 -12.74 8.11
CA SER A 59 14.73 -12.27 6.72
C SER A 59 13.46 -11.51 6.34
N GLU A 60 12.28 -11.96 6.80
CA GLU A 60 11.00 -11.33 6.49
C GLU A 60 10.90 -9.90 7.07
N TYR A 61 11.51 -9.68 8.23
CA TYR A 61 11.47 -8.42 8.96
C TYR A 61 12.75 -7.58 8.81
N SER A 62 13.67 -7.97 7.90
CA SER A 62 14.98 -7.33 7.72
C SER A 62 15.80 -7.23 9.02
N ILE A 63 15.71 -8.26 9.87
CA ILE A 63 16.48 -8.37 11.10
C ILE A 63 17.82 -9.03 10.77
N PRO A 64 18.98 -8.45 11.14
CA PRO A 64 20.28 -9.05 10.84
C PRO A 64 20.46 -10.42 11.50
N ASP A 65 21.19 -11.33 10.86
CA ASP A 65 21.49 -12.66 11.41
C ASP A 65 22.19 -12.59 12.77
N SER A 66 23.02 -11.56 12.96
CA SER A 66 23.73 -11.28 14.22
C SER A 66 22.81 -10.99 15.41
N PHE A 67 21.51 -10.80 15.18
CA PHE A 67 20.52 -10.59 16.23
C PHE A 67 20.02 -11.91 16.82
N TYR A 68 20.35 -13.05 16.21
CA TYR A 68 20.11 -14.34 16.83
C TYR A 68 21.40 -14.89 17.46
N VAL A 69 21.43 -14.90 18.79
CA VAL A 69 22.58 -15.35 19.58
C VAL A 69 22.26 -16.68 20.25
N LYS A 70 22.90 -17.75 19.78
CA LYS A 70 22.74 -19.07 20.39
C LYS A 70 23.44 -19.14 21.74
N SER A 71 22.75 -19.66 22.75
CA SER A 71 23.35 -19.94 24.03
C SER A 71 24.31 -21.14 23.92
N LYS A 72 25.52 -21.00 24.48
CA LYS A 72 26.48 -22.12 24.61
C LYS A 72 26.10 -23.09 25.74
N LYS A 73 25.18 -22.71 26.63
CA LYS A 73 24.76 -23.53 27.78
C LYS A 73 23.36 -24.10 27.53
N LYS A 74 23.20 -25.42 27.68
CA LYS A 74 21.94 -26.17 27.45
C LYS A 74 20.73 -25.60 28.21
N ASN A 75 20.96 -25.05 29.42
CA ASN A 75 19.89 -24.53 30.29
C ASN A 75 19.66 -23.02 30.20
N ARG A 76 20.36 -22.31 29.30
CA ARG A 76 20.15 -20.87 29.11
C ARG A 76 19.41 -20.64 27.79
N PRO A 77 18.37 -19.79 27.79
CA PRO A 77 17.63 -19.51 26.57
C PRO A 77 18.53 -18.80 25.55
N HIS A 78 18.32 -19.11 24.27
CA HIS A 78 18.88 -18.34 23.16
C HIS A 78 18.31 -16.92 23.18
N LYS A 79 18.99 -15.95 22.55
CA LYS A 79 18.48 -14.58 22.45
C LYS A 79 18.16 -14.24 21.00
N PHE A 80 16.94 -13.80 20.77
CA PHE A 80 16.47 -13.26 19.51
C PHE A 80 16.25 -11.76 19.71
N PHE A 81 17.23 -10.97 19.27
CA PHE A 81 17.16 -9.53 19.36
C PHE A 81 16.25 -8.98 18.27
N VAL A 82 15.54 -7.91 18.60
CA VAL A 82 14.56 -7.25 17.74
C VAL A 82 14.91 -5.77 17.65
N PRO A 83 14.88 -5.16 16.46
CA PRO A 83 15.01 -3.71 16.32
C PRO A 83 14.00 -2.95 17.20
N GLU A 84 14.41 -1.79 17.69
CA GLU A 84 13.62 -0.99 18.63
C GLU A 84 12.31 -0.49 18.02
N ASP A 85 12.31 -0.19 16.73
CA ASP A 85 11.17 0.30 15.95
C ASP A 85 10.14 -0.79 15.61
N LEU A 86 10.47 -2.08 15.76
CA LEU A 86 9.55 -3.18 15.50
C LEU A 86 8.72 -3.49 16.76
N PRO A 87 7.38 -3.39 16.72
CA PRO A 87 6.55 -3.78 17.85
C PRO A 87 6.72 -5.27 18.17
N LEU A 88 6.98 -5.58 19.44
CA LEU A 88 7.12 -6.96 19.91
C LEU A 88 5.88 -7.81 19.60
N PRO A 89 4.64 -7.35 19.84
CA PRO A 89 3.44 -8.15 19.53
C PRO A 89 3.36 -8.56 18.06
N THR A 90 3.80 -7.70 17.12
CA THR A 90 3.81 -8.00 15.70
C THR A 90 4.74 -9.17 15.38
N LEU A 91 5.96 -9.14 15.92
CA LEU A 91 6.92 -10.22 15.71
C LEU A 91 6.53 -11.50 16.45
N GLU A 92 6.00 -11.39 17.66
CA GLU A 92 5.54 -12.51 18.48
C GLU A 92 4.39 -13.25 17.80
N ASN A 93 3.42 -12.52 17.25
CA ASN A 93 2.33 -13.11 16.46
C ASN A 93 2.86 -13.80 15.20
N ALA A 94 3.86 -13.21 14.52
CA ALA A 94 4.49 -13.83 13.36
C ALA A 94 5.18 -15.14 13.74
N LEU A 95 5.99 -15.14 14.80
CA LEU A 95 6.64 -16.36 15.32
C LEU A 95 5.60 -17.41 15.73
N TRP A 96 4.59 -17.02 16.50
CA TRP A 96 3.51 -17.91 16.93
C TRP A 96 2.81 -18.57 15.75
N SER A 97 2.45 -17.79 14.72
CA SER A 97 1.81 -18.32 13.50
C SER A 97 2.66 -19.39 12.81
N LYS A 98 3.99 -19.22 12.77
CA LYS A 98 4.91 -20.21 12.17
C LYS A 98 5.01 -21.49 12.99
N PHE A 99 4.80 -21.42 14.30
CA PHE A 99 4.88 -22.59 15.17
C PHE A 99 3.53 -23.31 15.36
N ALA A 100 2.39 -22.62 15.17
CA ALA A 100 1.04 -23.16 15.41
C ALA A 100 0.69 -24.38 14.54
N ASP A 101 1.33 -24.52 13.38
CA ASP A 101 1.14 -25.63 12.44
C ASP A 101 1.82 -26.94 12.90
N PHE A 102 2.64 -26.90 13.94
CA PHE A 102 3.39 -28.04 14.42
C PHE A 102 2.70 -28.75 15.58
N LYS A 103 3.01 -30.04 15.77
CA LYS A 103 2.43 -30.85 16.87
C LYS A 103 2.99 -30.46 18.25
N ASN A 104 4.20 -29.90 18.27
CA ASN A 104 4.92 -29.58 19.49
C ASN A 104 4.19 -28.52 20.31
N LYS A 105 4.23 -28.68 21.64
CA LYS A 105 3.68 -27.68 22.54
C LYS A 105 4.60 -26.47 22.59
N VAL A 106 4.07 -25.32 22.21
CA VAL A 106 4.75 -24.03 22.30
C VAL A 106 4.07 -23.19 23.39
N ALA A 107 4.85 -22.75 24.37
CA ALA A 107 4.41 -21.85 25.41
C ALA A 107 5.13 -20.51 25.27
N VAL A 108 4.37 -19.42 25.30
CA VAL A 108 4.89 -18.05 25.31
C VAL A 108 4.55 -17.44 26.67
N GLY A 109 5.54 -16.87 27.34
CA GLY A 109 5.33 -16.22 28.63
C GLY A 109 6.33 -15.09 28.87
N TYR A 110 5.98 -14.16 29.75
CA TYR A 110 6.84 -13.02 30.05
C TYR A 110 7.94 -13.40 31.06
N ASN A 111 9.20 -13.19 30.67
CA ASN A 111 10.35 -13.28 31.57
C ASN A 111 10.59 -11.93 32.24
N LYS A 112 10.25 -11.85 33.54
CA LYS A 112 10.41 -10.62 34.36
C LYS A 112 11.85 -10.14 34.48
N LYS A 113 12.83 -11.05 34.52
CA LYS A 113 14.25 -10.72 34.74
C LYS A 113 14.84 -10.01 33.53
N ASP A 114 14.57 -10.55 32.34
CA ASP A 114 15.08 -10.02 31.07
C ASP A 114 14.11 -9.00 30.42
N LYS A 115 12.94 -8.78 31.03
CA LYS A 115 11.83 -7.95 30.53
C LYS A 115 11.50 -8.27 29.06
N ALA A 116 11.36 -9.56 28.78
CA ALA A 116 11.31 -10.11 27.43
C ALA A 116 10.32 -11.26 27.35
N SER A 117 9.75 -11.48 26.17
CA SER A 117 8.92 -12.66 25.92
C SER A 117 9.80 -13.89 25.75
N ALA A 118 9.43 -14.96 26.44
CA ALA A 118 10.13 -16.24 26.43
C ALA A 118 9.28 -17.28 25.70
N PHE A 119 9.83 -17.80 24.61
CA PHE A 119 9.27 -18.92 23.88
C PHE A 119 9.91 -20.20 24.39
N LYS A 120 9.08 -21.18 24.72
CA LYS A 120 9.47 -22.51 25.21
C LYS A 120 8.80 -23.56 24.33
N ILE A 121 9.60 -24.38 23.66
CA ILE A 121 9.16 -25.38 22.69
C ILE A 121 9.58 -26.75 23.21
N GLU A 122 8.60 -27.62 23.47
CA GLU A 122 8.83 -29.00 23.89
C GLU A 122 9.21 -29.87 22.69
N LEU A 123 10.41 -30.42 22.71
CA LEU A 123 11.01 -31.28 21.69
C LEU A 123 11.19 -32.69 22.24
N GLY A 124 10.08 -33.39 22.51
CA GLY A 124 10.09 -34.70 23.16
C GLY A 124 10.76 -34.61 24.54
N ASP A 125 11.97 -35.16 24.66
CA ASP A 125 12.75 -35.21 25.90
C ASP A 125 13.58 -33.94 26.19
N SER A 126 13.47 -32.92 25.34
CA SER A 126 14.24 -31.69 25.47
C SER A 126 13.39 -30.43 25.35
N LEU A 127 13.86 -29.35 25.96
CA LEU A 127 13.21 -28.04 25.89
C LEU A 127 14.09 -27.08 25.10
N PHE A 128 13.58 -26.56 23.99
CA PHE A 128 14.21 -25.43 23.31
C PHE A 128 13.60 -24.13 23.84
N SER A 129 14.44 -23.15 24.16
CA SER A 129 13.93 -21.86 24.67
C SER A 129 14.70 -20.67 24.13
N PHE A 130 13.97 -19.61 23.78
CA PHE A 130 14.58 -18.35 23.36
C PHE A 130 13.81 -17.14 23.92
N LEU A 131 14.52 -16.04 24.10
CA LEU A 131 13.97 -14.76 24.52
C LEU A 131 13.90 -13.79 23.33
N VAL A 132 12.76 -13.14 23.15
CA VAL A 132 12.58 -12.05 22.19
C VAL A 132 12.82 -10.74 22.91
N VAL A 133 13.92 -10.06 22.58
CA VAL A 133 14.45 -8.91 23.33
C VAL A 133 14.62 -7.71 22.42
N LYS A 134 14.08 -6.55 22.79
CA LYS A 134 14.38 -5.30 22.06
C LYS A 134 15.86 -4.93 22.20
N LYS A 135 16.49 -4.58 21.09
CA LYS A 135 17.86 -4.05 21.02
C LYS A 135 17.80 -2.54 20.88
N LYS A 136 18.13 -1.83 21.97
CA LYS A 136 18.13 -0.36 22.02
C LYS A 136 19.06 0.23 20.95
N GLY A 137 18.61 1.30 20.30
CA GLY A 137 19.35 2.04 19.28
C GLY A 137 19.46 1.32 17.93
N ALA A 138 18.97 0.08 17.80
CA ALA A 138 18.93 -0.61 16.53
C ALA A 138 17.62 -0.29 15.81
N LEU A 139 17.70 0.46 14.71
CA LEU A 139 16.57 0.78 13.85
C LEU A 139 16.72 0.09 12.50
N ARG A 140 15.61 -0.37 11.91
CA ARG A 140 15.59 -0.84 10.52
C ARG A 140 15.71 0.35 9.55
N THR A 141 16.21 0.10 8.34
CA THR A 141 16.31 1.13 7.29
C THR A 141 14.93 1.70 6.99
N THR A 142 14.76 3.00 7.23
CA THR A 142 13.50 3.72 7.02
C THR A 142 13.48 4.38 5.65
N SER A 143 13.25 3.60 4.59
CA SER A 143 12.72 4.22 3.37
C SER A 143 11.27 4.61 3.63
N HIS A 144 10.85 5.76 3.10
CA HIS A 144 9.46 6.17 3.14
C HIS A 144 8.84 5.95 1.76
N LEU A 145 7.59 5.56 1.76
CA LEU A 145 6.77 5.33 0.59
C LEU A 145 5.45 6.08 0.79
N SER A 146 5.03 6.83 -0.21
CA SER A 146 3.70 7.43 -0.26
C SER A 146 2.91 6.81 -1.39
N ILE A 147 1.62 6.60 -1.12
CA ILE A 147 0.67 6.04 -2.08
C ILE A 147 -0.22 7.17 -2.56
N VAL A 148 -0.24 7.36 -3.87
CA VAL A 148 -1.15 8.28 -4.55
C VAL A 148 -2.07 7.46 -5.43
N ILE A 149 -3.37 7.70 -5.33
CA ILE A 149 -4.39 6.97 -6.07
C ILE A 149 -5.02 7.90 -7.10
N SER A 150 -4.87 7.58 -8.38
CA SER A 150 -5.46 8.33 -9.49
C SER A 150 -6.64 7.59 -10.09
N GLY A 151 -7.62 8.30 -10.65
CA GLY A 151 -8.77 7.69 -11.34
C GLY A 151 -9.85 7.21 -10.39
N TYR A 152 -9.99 7.83 -9.21
CA TYR A 152 -11.06 7.52 -8.28
C TYR A 152 -12.45 7.85 -8.86
N GLU A 153 -12.50 8.87 -9.72
CA GLU A 153 -13.72 9.32 -10.39
C GLU A 153 -14.31 8.24 -11.31
N GLU A 154 -13.44 7.40 -11.87
CA GLU A 154 -13.78 6.32 -12.81
C GLU A 154 -13.97 4.96 -12.11
N ALA A 155 -13.68 4.90 -10.81
CA ALA A 155 -13.74 3.67 -10.02
C ALA A 155 -15.18 3.17 -9.82
N ASP A 156 -15.35 1.86 -9.74
CA ASP A 156 -16.63 1.26 -9.36
C ASP A 156 -16.89 1.38 -7.84
N GLU A 157 -18.13 1.07 -7.41
CA GLU A 157 -18.49 1.19 -5.99
C GLU A 157 -17.76 0.20 -5.08
N ASP A 158 -17.38 -0.97 -5.60
CA ASP A 158 -16.61 -1.96 -4.84
C ASP A 158 -15.19 -1.45 -4.60
N GLU A 159 -14.54 -0.89 -5.62
CA GLU A 159 -13.23 -0.25 -5.55
C GLU A 159 -13.25 0.91 -4.55
N LYS A 160 -14.22 1.83 -4.65
CA LYS A 160 -14.37 2.94 -3.69
C LYS A 160 -14.57 2.44 -2.27
N LYS A 161 -15.40 1.41 -2.07
CA LYS A 161 -15.59 0.78 -0.75
C LYS A 161 -14.28 0.21 -0.21
N TYR A 162 -13.53 -0.52 -1.04
CA TYR A 162 -12.24 -1.06 -0.65
C TYR A 162 -11.24 0.03 -0.24
N LEU A 163 -11.16 1.12 -1.00
CA LEU A 163 -10.26 2.23 -0.66
C LEU A 163 -10.64 2.92 0.66
N ARG A 164 -11.93 3.01 1.00
CA ARG A 164 -12.38 3.53 2.30
C ARG A 164 -11.98 2.63 3.48
N GLU A 165 -11.87 1.33 3.26
CA GLU A 165 -11.47 0.35 4.28
C GLU A 165 -9.96 0.06 4.27
N TYR A 166 -9.22 0.66 3.32
CA TYR A 166 -7.82 0.37 3.12
C TYR A 166 -6.97 0.89 4.31
N PRO A 167 -6.13 0.03 4.93
CA PRO A 167 -5.51 0.35 6.21
C PRO A 167 -4.26 1.24 6.12
N GLU A 168 -3.64 1.35 4.94
CA GLU A 168 -2.43 2.16 4.77
C GLU A 168 -2.81 3.57 4.30
N PRO A 169 -2.10 4.61 4.75
CA PRO A 169 -2.44 5.97 4.38
C PRO A 169 -2.10 6.24 2.90
N TYR A 170 -2.98 6.97 2.22
CA TYR A 170 -2.87 7.32 0.80
C TYR A 170 -3.38 8.74 0.56
N VAL A 171 -3.11 9.28 -0.64
CA VAL A 171 -3.68 10.55 -1.13
C VAL A 171 -4.40 10.31 -2.45
N MET A 172 -5.59 10.86 -2.60
CA MET A 172 -6.29 10.85 -3.89
C MET A 172 -5.73 11.91 -4.82
N LEU A 173 -5.38 11.57 -6.06
CA LEU A 173 -4.99 12.51 -7.09
C LEU A 173 -6.18 12.77 -8.00
N LEU A 174 -6.70 13.99 -7.94
CA LEU A 174 -7.91 14.40 -8.62
C LEU A 174 -7.62 15.38 -9.76
N LYS A 175 -8.43 15.31 -10.80
CA LYS A 175 -8.38 16.22 -11.95
C LYS A 175 -9.38 17.35 -11.75
N PRO A 176 -8.99 18.63 -11.89
CA PRO A 176 -9.87 19.73 -11.55
C PRO A 176 -11.00 19.85 -12.58
N THR A 177 -12.17 19.35 -12.20
CA THR A 177 -13.45 19.47 -12.91
C THR A 177 -14.53 19.90 -11.93
N LYS A 178 -15.67 20.39 -12.43
CA LYS A 178 -16.83 20.75 -11.61
C LYS A 178 -17.38 19.57 -10.82
N GLN A 179 -17.37 18.37 -11.42
CA GLN A 179 -17.79 17.15 -10.73
C GLN A 179 -16.84 16.84 -9.57
N VAL A 180 -15.53 16.96 -9.81
CA VAL A 180 -14.50 16.77 -8.78
C VAL A 180 -14.57 17.83 -7.68
N GLN A 181 -14.98 19.07 -7.99
CA GLN A 181 -15.22 20.10 -6.97
C GLN A 181 -16.38 19.74 -6.02
N VAL A 182 -17.40 19.03 -6.51
CA VAL A 182 -18.45 18.50 -5.64
C VAL A 182 -17.90 17.34 -4.81
N LEU A 183 -17.22 16.39 -5.46
CA LEU A 183 -16.62 15.22 -4.81
C LEU A 183 -15.59 15.57 -3.73
N SER A 184 -14.81 16.64 -3.92
CA SER A 184 -13.80 17.05 -2.95
C SER A 184 -14.40 17.48 -1.62
N LYS A 185 -15.66 17.94 -1.61
CA LYS A 185 -16.38 18.24 -0.36
C LYS A 185 -16.69 16.97 0.43
N ASP A 186 -17.07 15.90 -0.26
CA ASP A 186 -17.29 14.60 0.38
C ASP A 186 -15.98 14.04 0.95
N PHE A 187 -14.85 14.32 0.30
CA PHE A 187 -13.52 13.95 0.80
C PHE A 187 -13.13 14.77 2.02
N ASP A 188 -13.42 16.08 2.02
CA ASP A 188 -13.21 16.95 3.18
C ASP A 188 -14.00 16.44 4.39
N ASP A 189 -15.28 16.11 4.22
CA ASP A 189 -16.16 15.61 5.28
C ASP A 189 -15.68 14.27 5.85
N GLN A 190 -15.06 13.42 5.02
CA GLN A 190 -14.50 12.13 5.41
C GLN A 190 -13.03 12.20 5.85
N ASN A 191 -12.41 13.38 5.85
CA ASN A 191 -10.97 13.57 6.09
C ASN A 191 -10.09 12.71 5.15
N ILE A 192 -10.53 12.49 3.92
CA ILE A 192 -9.74 11.78 2.90
C ILE A 192 -8.80 12.82 2.25
N PRO A 193 -7.47 12.68 2.38
CA PRO A 193 -6.55 13.64 1.79
C PRO A 193 -6.53 13.52 0.26
N TYR A 194 -6.50 14.65 -0.42
CA TYR A 194 -6.41 14.72 -1.88
C TYR A 194 -5.49 15.82 -2.36
N ALA A 195 -5.05 15.66 -3.61
CA ALA A 195 -4.23 16.58 -4.35
C ALA A 195 -4.84 16.86 -5.72
N ILE A 196 -4.53 18.02 -6.28
CA ILE A 196 -5.07 18.45 -7.57
C ILE A 196 -3.98 18.45 -8.63
N LEU A 197 -4.25 17.77 -9.74
CA LEU A 197 -3.42 17.79 -10.94
C LEU A 197 -3.63 19.10 -11.72
N VAL A 198 -2.57 19.89 -11.89
CA VAL A 198 -2.54 21.18 -12.57
C VAL A 198 -1.81 21.02 -13.90
N GLY A 199 -2.42 21.55 -14.96
CA GLY A 199 -1.86 21.52 -16.32
C GLY A 199 -2.21 20.26 -17.12
N GLY A 200 -3.21 19.49 -16.69
CA GLY A 200 -3.82 18.43 -17.49
C GLY A 200 -4.82 19.00 -18.50
N SER A 201 -4.83 18.47 -19.72
CA SER A 201 -5.75 18.88 -20.81
C SER A 201 -7.21 18.45 -20.57
N ASP A 202 -7.42 17.56 -19.60
CA ASP A 202 -8.70 17.00 -19.19
C ASP A 202 -9.38 17.79 -18.05
N ALA A 203 -8.75 18.87 -17.57
CA ALA A 203 -9.38 19.82 -16.66
C ALA A 203 -10.48 20.62 -17.36
N ASP A 204 -11.49 21.09 -16.60
CA ASP A 204 -12.45 22.05 -17.14
C ASP A 204 -11.75 23.37 -17.53
N MET A 205 -12.25 24.05 -18.58
CA MET A 205 -11.63 25.25 -19.16
C MET A 205 -11.28 26.35 -18.14
N GLU A 206 -12.05 26.48 -17.06
CA GLU A 206 -11.81 27.48 -16.00
C GLU A 206 -10.59 27.15 -15.13
N PHE A 207 -10.19 25.88 -15.09
CA PHE A 207 -9.05 25.35 -14.34
C PHE A 207 -7.82 25.07 -15.23
N GLN A 208 -7.96 25.16 -16.54
CA GLN A 208 -6.86 24.95 -17.49
C GLN A 208 -5.86 26.12 -17.49
N ILE A 209 -4.57 25.76 -17.51
CA ILE A 209 -3.45 26.69 -17.60
C ILE A 209 -2.61 26.32 -18.82
N GLU A 210 -2.53 27.23 -19.79
CA GLU A 210 -1.77 27.08 -21.03
C GLU A 210 -0.77 28.23 -21.19
N ASP A 211 0.28 28.00 -21.98
CA ASP A 211 1.41 28.93 -22.11
C ASP A 211 1.04 30.25 -22.79
N ASP A 212 0.03 30.25 -23.65
CA ASP A 212 -0.47 31.43 -24.36
C ASP A 212 -1.48 32.24 -23.54
N HIS A 213 -1.91 31.72 -22.38
CA HIS A 213 -2.84 32.44 -21.50
C HIS A 213 -2.19 33.73 -20.97
N PRO A 214 -2.89 34.88 -21.06
CA PRO A 214 -2.41 36.12 -20.44
C PRO A 214 -2.18 35.94 -18.94
N LYS A 215 -1.13 36.57 -18.39
CA LYS A 215 -0.79 36.50 -16.95
C LYS A 215 -1.99 36.71 -16.01
N ARG A 216 -2.86 37.67 -16.33
CA ARG A 216 -4.08 37.95 -15.56
C ARG A 216 -5.08 36.77 -15.56
N ARG A 217 -5.20 36.05 -16.67
CA ARG A 217 -6.02 34.83 -16.75
C ARG A 217 -5.41 33.75 -15.87
N ILE A 218 -4.10 33.52 -15.97
CA ILE A 218 -3.38 32.55 -15.14
C ILE A 218 -3.57 32.84 -13.64
N GLU A 219 -3.45 34.10 -13.21
CA GLU A 219 -3.68 34.50 -11.81
C GLU A 219 -5.11 34.22 -11.34
N THR A 220 -6.08 34.48 -12.22
CA THR A 220 -7.50 34.18 -11.97
C THR A 220 -7.71 32.69 -11.83
N THR A 221 -7.14 31.88 -12.73
CA THR A 221 -7.23 30.42 -12.70
C THR A 221 -6.59 29.82 -11.44
N VAL A 222 -5.40 30.28 -11.04
CA VAL A 222 -4.76 29.85 -9.78
C VAL A 222 -5.63 30.21 -8.58
N SER A 223 -6.23 31.40 -8.58
CA SER A 223 -7.19 31.79 -7.54
C SER A 223 -8.43 30.89 -7.53
N GLY A 224 -8.97 30.58 -8.71
CA GLY A 224 -10.10 29.66 -8.88
C GLY A 224 -9.79 28.27 -8.35
N LEU A 225 -8.64 27.70 -8.70
CA LEU A 225 -8.17 26.39 -8.20
C LEU A 225 -8.07 26.37 -6.67
N VAL A 226 -7.41 27.37 -6.07
CA VAL A 226 -7.25 27.42 -4.61
C VAL A 226 -8.59 27.63 -3.90
N SER A 227 -9.50 28.41 -4.47
CA SER A 227 -10.84 28.62 -3.91
C SER A 227 -11.76 27.42 -4.10
N ALA A 228 -11.64 26.69 -5.21
CA ALA A 228 -12.42 25.48 -5.49
C ALA A 228 -11.99 24.29 -4.64
N PHE A 229 -10.69 24.19 -4.33
CA PHE A 229 -10.09 23.08 -3.60
C PHE A 229 -9.31 23.59 -2.37
N PRO A 230 -9.99 24.22 -1.40
CA PRO A 230 -9.33 24.90 -0.28
C PRO A 230 -8.58 23.95 0.65
N ASN A 231 -9.00 22.70 0.74
CA ASN A 231 -8.43 21.67 1.63
C ASN A 231 -7.49 20.69 0.91
N ALA A 232 -7.24 20.90 -0.39
CA ALA A 232 -6.22 20.14 -1.11
C ALA A 232 -4.89 20.19 -0.36
N SER A 233 -4.32 19.01 -0.10
CA SER A 233 -3.06 18.84 0.62
C SER A 233 -1.91 19.51 -0.14
N PHE A 234 -1.93 19.44 -1.47
CA PHE A 234 -1.01 20.15 -2.36
C PHE A 234 -1.56 20.18 -3.79
N PHE A 235 -0.98 21.06 -4.60
CA PHE A 235 -1.19 21.11 -6.04
C PHE A 235 0.03 20.51 -6.73
N PHE A 236 -0.21 19.86 -7.86
CA PHE A 236 0.81 19.05 -8.49
C PHE A 236 0.78 19.21 -10.00
N SER A 237 1.93 19.08 -10.65
CA SER A 237 2.04 19.05 -12.10
C SER A 237 2.90 17.88 -12.55
N ASP A 238 2.42 17.15 -13.56
CA ASP A 238 3.19 16.06 -14.15
C ASP A 238 4.43 16.61 -14.87
N ILE A 239 5.63 16.16 -14.50
CA ILE A 239 6.92 16.51 -15.12
C ILE A 239 6.95 16.17 -16.61
N GLN A 240 6.17 15.18 -17.06
CA GLN A 240 6.04 14.86 -18.46
C GLN A 240 5.03 15.76 -19.19
N SER A 241 4.23 16.55 -18.46
CA SER A 241 3.29 17.49 -19.07
C SER A 241 4.02 18.68 -19.70
N ALA A 242 3.45 19.19 -20.81
CA ALA A 242 3.92 20.41 -21.44
C ALA A 242 3.96 21.58 -20.45
N PHE A 243 2.97 21.65 -19.55
CA PHE A 243 2.89 22.67 -18.51
C PHE A 243 4.09 22.65 -17.53
N ALA A 244 4.54 21.47 -17.07
CA ALA A 244 5.68 21.43 -16.14
C ALA A 244 7.00 21.85 -16.78
N GLY A 245 7.12 21.69 -18.11
CA GLY A 245 8.28 22.11 -18.90
C GLY A 245 8.24 23.57 -19.34
N SER A 246 7.13 24.28 -19.10
CA SER A 246 6.91 25.57 -19.74
C SER A 246 7.53 26.76 -19.03
N VAL A 247 7.65 27.86 -19.78
CA VAL A 247 8.19 29.14 -19.30
C VAL A 247 7.28 29.80 -18.26
N ILE A 248 5.98 29.48 -18.26
CA ILE A 248 5.02 30.04 -17.29
C ILE A 248 5.00 29.27 -15.96
N PHE A 249 5.54 28.05 -15.88
CA PHE A 249 5.52 27.26 -14.66
C PHE A 249 6.07 27.99 -13.43
N PRO A 250 7.24 28.69 -13.48
CA PRO A 250 7.74 29.44 -12.33
C PRO A 250 6.78 30.54 -11.87
N PHE A 251 6.13 31.22 -12.81
CA PHE A 251 5.13 32.24 -12.50
C PHE A 251 3.89 31.63 -11.83
N VAL A 252 3.39 30.50 -12.33
CA VAL A 252 2.26 29.80 -11.71
C VAL A 252 2.61 29.35 -10.29
N LYS A 253 3.81 28.78 -10.11
CA LYS A 253 4.31 28.37 -8.79
C LYS A 253 4.33 29.54 -7.80
N GLU A 254 4.86 30.70 -8.22
CA GLU A 254 4.85 31.93 -7.40
C GLU A 254 3.44 32.33 -6.96
N LYS A 255 2.43 32.19 -7.83
CA LYS A 255 1.03 32.51 -7.49
C LYS A 255 0.40 31.52 -6.52
N PHE A 256 0.77 30.24 -6.57
CA PHE A 256 0.38 29.27 -5.53
C PHE A 256 1.05 29.60 -4.20
N ASP A 257 2.37 29.86 -4.21
CA ASP A 257 3.15 30.18 -3.01
C ASP A 257 2.62 31.46 -2.32
N ALA A 258 2.25 32.50 -3.09
CA ALA A 258 1.62 33.72 -2.57
C ALA A 258 0.28 33.46 -1.85
N LYS A 259 -0.38 32.33 -2.14
CA LYS A 259 -1.61 31.88 -1.47
C LYS A 259 -1.35 30.83 -0.39
N LYS A 260 -0.08 30.63 0.01
CA LYS A 260 0.34 29.60 0.98
C LYS A 260 -0.04 28.18 0.56
N LYS A 261 -0.14 27.93 -0.75
CA LYS A 261 -0.37 26.61 -1.34
C LYS A 261 0.87 26.19 -2.10
N LYS A 262 1.24 24.91 -2.04
CA LYS A 262 2.45 24.40 -2.69
C LYS A 262 2.08 23.76 -4.03
N LEU A 263 2.81 24.14 -5.08
CA LEU A 263 2.80 23.48 -6.39
C LEU A 263 4.10 22.69 -6.59
N VAL A 264 3.98 21.37 -6.77
CA VAL A 264 5.12 20.44 -6.86
C VAL A 264 5.17 19.75 -8.23
N LYS A 265 6.38 19.45 -8.75
CA LYS A 265 6.59 18.68 -9.99
C LYS A 265 6.67 17.17 -9.73
N SER A 266 6.22 16.35 -10.68
CA SER A 266 6.16 14.88 -10.58
C SER A 266 7.44 14.09 -10.70
N SER A 267 8.64 14.70 -10.66
CA SER A 267 9.91 13.94 -10.71
C SER A 267 10.03 12.83 -9.65
N LEU A 268 9.14 12.82 -8.66
CA LEU A 268 9.06 11.88 -7.55
C LEU A 268 8.00 10.79 -7.73
N PHE A 269 7.09 10.93 -8.70
CA PHE A 269 5.97 10.04 -8.93
C PHE A 269 6.40 8.90 -9.83
N ILE A 270 6.06 7.69 -9.40
CA ILE A 270 6.44 6.46 -10.06
C ILE A 270 5.15 5.72 -10.37
N PRO A 271 4.66 5.78 -11.62
CA PRO A 271 3.45 5.07 -11.98
C PRO A 271 3.67 3.57 -11.86
N VAL A 272 2.67 2.87 -11.34
CA VAL A 272 2.60 1.41 -11.43
C VAL A 272 1.63 1.07 -12.55
N GLU A 273 2.20 0.64 -13.66
CA GLU A 273 1.45 0.20 -14.83
C GLU A 273 1.28 -1.32 -14.81
N GLY A 274 0.10 -1.80 -15.19
CA GLY A 274 -0.19 -3.22 -15.35
C GLY A 274 -1.61 -3.42 -15.87
N ALA A 275 -1.79 -4.35 -16.81
CA ALA A 275 -3.11 -4.75 -17.28
C ALA A 275 -3.76 -5.80 -16.37
N ASP A 276 -2.97 -6.42 -15.50
CA ASP A 276 -3.39 -7.43 -14.54
C ASP A 276 -2.54 -7.39 -13.28
N SER A 277 -2.95 -8.17 -12.28
CA SER A 277 -2.24 -8.27 -11.00
C SER A 277 -0.77 -8.66 -11.13
N SER A 278 -0.42 -9.56 -12.06
CA SER A 278 0.96 -10.05 -12.19
C SER A 278 1.89 -8.97 -12.75
N THR A 279 1.43 -8.26 -13.77
CA THR A 279 2.18 -7.19 -14.42
C THR A 279 2.31 -5.97 -13.51
N ALA A 280 1.26 -5.60 -12.77
CA ALA A 280 1.30 -4.52 -11.79
C ALA A 280 2.27 -4.83 -10.63
N VAL A 281 2.26 -6.06 -10.11
CA VAL A 281 3.19 -6.50 -9.05
C VAL A 281 4.64 -6.48 -9.53
N LEU A 282 4.90 -6.93 -10.76
CA LEU A 282 6.24 -6.86 -11.37
C LEU A 282 6.69 -5.41 -11.53
N SER A 283 5.84 -4.56 -12.10
CA SER A 283 6.10 -3.13 -12.28
C SER A 283 6.43 -2.44 -10.95
N PHE A 284 5.61 -2.65 -9.92
CA PHE A 284 5.86 -2.12 -8.59
C PHE A 284 7.21 -2.56 -8.02
N ASN A 285 7.51 -3.87 -8.07
CA ASN A 285 8.76 -4.41 -7.53
C ASN A 285 10.00 -3.92 -8.26
N GLU A 286 9.94 -3.81 -9.58
CA GLU A 286 11.01 -3.23 -10.39
C GLU A 286 11.25 -1.76 -10.03
N GLN A 287 10.17 -0.98 -9.99
CA GLN A 287 10.23 0.44 -9.69
C GLN A 287 10.74 0.71 -8.28
N TYR A 288 10.29 -0.07 -7.29
CA TYR A 288 10.81 -0.02 -5.93
C TYR A 288 12.30 -0.37 -5.90
N SER A 289 12.72 -1.44 -6.59
CA SER A 289 14.12 -1.87 -6.61
C SER A 289 15.05 -0.83 -7.26
N LYS A 290 14.60 -0.21 -8.36
CA LYS A 290 15.32 0.85 -9.08
C LYS A 290 15.47 2.10 -8.21
N ASN A 291 14.44 2.45 -7.45
CA ASN A 291 14.38 3.72 -6.72
C ASN A 291 14.67 3.61 -5.22
N ARG A 292 14.89 2.41 -4.65
CA ARG A 292 15.05 2.16 -3.19
C ARG A 292 16.05 3.03 -2.43
N LYS A 293 17.02 3.64 -3.14
CA LYS A 293 18.03 4.53 -2.55
C LYS A 293 17.53 5.98 -2.40
N ARG A 294 16.43 6.35 -3.08
CA ARG A 294 15.83 7.67 -2.95
C ARG A 294 15.17 7.75 -1.59
N GLU A 295 15.40 8.88 -0.93
CA GLU A 295 14.56 9.27 0.18
C GLU A 295 13.19 9.62 -0.43
N ASN A 296 12.19 8.79 -0.09
CA ASN A 296 10.77 9.10 -0.24
C ASN A 296 10.24 8.84 -1.67
N LEU A 297 9.67 7.64 -1.84
CA LEU A 297 9.09 7.17 -3.11
C LEU A 297 7.61 7.50 -3.14
N VAL A 298 7.12 8.10 -4.23
CA VAL A 298 5.68 8.31 -4.42
C VAL A 298 5.21 7.39 -5.52
N PHE A 299 4.40 6.39 -5.20
CA PHE A 299 3.81 5.51 -6.20
C PHE A 299 2.43 6.00 -6.59
N VAL A 300 2.17 6.08 -7.89
CA VAL A 300 0.86 6.40 -8.44
C VAL A 300 0.19 5.11 -8.87
N LEU A 301 -0.98 4.84 -8.30
CA LEU A 301 -1.74 3.62 -8.47
C LEU A 301 -3.15 3.94 -8.97
N THR A 302 -3.75 3.04 -9.74
CA THR A 302 -5.20 3.00 -9.91
C THR A 302 -5.86 2.31 -8.71
N PRO A 303 -7.17 2.53 -8.46
CA PRO A 303 -7.92 1.82 -7.42
C PRO A 303 -7.73 0.29 -7.48
N GLU A 304 -7.81 -0.29 -8.68
CA GLU A 304 -7.58 -1.71 -8.92
C GLU A 304 -6.15 -2.14 -8.55
N SER A 305 -5.15 -1.36 -8.98
CA SER A 305 -3.74 -1.66 -8.74
C SER A 305 -3.40 -1.71 -7.25
N VAL A 306 -4.07 -0.90 -6.40
CA VAL A 306 -3.89 -0.94 -4.94
C VAL A 306 -4.16 -2.35 -4.40
N ARG A 307 -5.26 -2.98 -4.84
CA ARG A 307 -5.63 -4.35 -4.44
C ARG A 307 -4.57 -5.35 -4.88
N TRP A 308 -4.09 -5.22 -6.11
CA TRP A 308 -3.12 -6.15 -6.67
C TRP A 308 -1.77 -6.13 -5.93
N ILE A 309 -1.29 -4.94 -5.53
CA ILE A 309 0.02 -4.80 -4.91
C ILE A 309 -0.01 -4.77 -3.38
N GLU A 310 -1.19 -4.87 -2.75
CA GLU A 310 -1.35 -4.83 -1.30
C GLU A 310 -0.44 -5.84 -0.58
N GLY A 311 -0.29 -7.04 -1.14
CA GLY A 311 0.62 -8.07 -0.62
C GLY A 311 2.09 -7.62 -0.57
N GLU A 312 2.53 -6.86 -1.58
CA GLU A 312 3.89 -6.33 -1.64
C GLU A 312 4.08 -5.15 -0.68
N ILE A 313 3.08 -4.27 -0.55
CA ILE A 313 3.06 -3.17 0.43
C ILE A 313 3.21 -3.74 1.85
N LYS A 314 2.45 -4.80 2.18
CA LYS A 314 2.56 -5.50 3.48
C LYS A 314 3.97 -6.07 3.70
N LYS A 315 4.61 -6.65 2.68
CA LYS A 315 5.99 -7.15 2.78
C LYS A 315 6.98 -6.02 3.05
N LEU A 316 6.83 -4.87 2.38
CA LEU A 316 7.68 -3.69 2.61
C LEU A 316 7.52 -3.15 4.03
N ARG A 317 6.29 -3.07 4.55
CA ARG A 317 6.03 -2.68 5.93
C ARG A 317 6.73 -3.59 6.94
N LYS A 318 6.70 -4.91 6.72
CA LYS A 318 7.44 -5.86 7.57
C LYS A 318 8.94 -5.61 7.56
N LYS A 319 9.50 -5.16 6.43
CA LYS A 319 10.92 -4.79 6.29
C LYS A 319 11.30 -3.45 6.92
N GLY A 320 10.33 -2.68 7.43
CA GLY A 320 10.56 -1.38 8.07
C GLY A 320 10.34 -0.17 7.17
N VAL A 321 9.81 -0.37 5.96
CA VAL A 321 9.38 0.75 5.09
C VAL A 321 8.19 1.44 5.73
N LYS A 322 8.27 2.76 5.87
CA LYS A 322 7.17 3.58 6.41
C LYS A 322 6.27 4.02 5.27
N ILE A 323 4.97 3.80 5.42
CA ILE A 323 3.97 4.24 4.45
C ILE A 323 3.31 5.51 5.00
N SER A 324 3.27 6.57 4.19
CA SER A 324 2.77 7.88 4.59
C SER A 324 1.76 8.44 3.60
N GLY A 325 0.66 8.99 4.11
CA GLY A 325 -0.29 9.79 3.34
C GLY A 325 0.20 11.23 3.16
N ASP A 326 1.14 11.68 3.97
CA ASP A 326 1.71 13.02 3.79
C ASP A 326 2.79 12.99 2.71
N LEU A 327 2.56 13.65 1.58
CA LEU A 327 3.63 13.95 0.62
C LEU A 327 4.60 15.03 1.16
N GLU A 328 4.48 15.46 2.43
CA GLU A 328 5.51 16.26 3.12
C GLU A 328 6.89 15.61 3.01
N ILE A 329 6.91 14.28 2.91
CA ILE A 329 8.12 13.49 2.77
C ILE A 329 8.71 13.58 1.35
N ALA A 330 7.98 14.07 0.34
CA ALA A 330 8.48 14.33 -1.02
C ALA A 330 9.40 15.58 -1.15
N GLY A 331 10.09 15.97 -0.06
CA GLY A 331 10.97 17.14 -0.01
C GLY A 331 10.27 18.43 0.42
N VAL A 332 9.06 18.33 0.96
CA VAL A 332 8.25 19.47 1.39
C VAL A 332 8.38 19.60 2.91
N LYS A 333 9.46 20.25 3.37
CA LYS A 333 9.59 20.60 4.80
C LYS A 333 8.40 21.45 5.23
N LYS A 334 7.85 21.11 6.40
CA LYS A 334 6.95 21.97 7.16
C LYS A 334 7.82 23.10 7.72
N ASP A 335 7.55 24.35 7.33
CA ASP A 335 8.09 25.46 8.10
C ASP A 335 7.45 25.37 9.48
N GLU A 336 8.27 25.19 10.50
CA GLU A 336 7.87 25.31 11.90
C GLU A 336 7.50 26.77 12.16
N THR A 337 6.31 27.20 11.75
CA THR A 337 5.72 28.45 12.21
C THR A 337 4.76 28.15 13.35
N THR A 338 5.29 28.33 14.56
CA THR A 338 4.64 28.95 15.73
C THR A 338 3.21 28.54 16.01
N THR A 339 3.05 27.65 16.99
CA THR A 339 1.85 27.57 17.83
C THR A 339 1.67 28.90 18.56
N PRO A 340 0.44 29.45 18.66
CA PRO A 340 0.16 30.60 19.52
C PRO A 340 0.33 30.28 21.01
#